data_AF-A0A7S3LJ97-F1
#
_entry.id   AF-A0A7S3LJ97-F1
#
_cell.length_a   1.000
_cell.length_b   1.000
_cell.length_c   1.000
_cell.angle_alpha   90.00
_cell.angle_beta   90.00
_cell.angle_gamma   90.00
#
_symmetry.space_group_name_H-M   'P 1'
#
loop_
_entity.id
_entity.type
_entity.pdbx_description
1 polymer ?
#
loop_
_entity_poly.entity_id
_entity_poly.type
_entity_poly.pdbx_seq_one_letter_code
_entity_poly.pdbx_strand_id
1 'polypeptide(L)'
;SKHVPIPAVELKNCAREKTFMPAVGLGTGCSVGGCDPRKLAPMASFNMSFQWLKIGGRRFDGADSYGIEPGIGKAIKMSGIPREEVFIVSKTGPGGLPFPLGYNETVQQVREIV
;
A
#
# COMPACT_ATOMS: atom_id res chain seq x y z
N SER A 1 10.42 13.25 -19.65
CA SER A 1 9.62 13.90 -18.59
C SER A 1 10.53 14.14 -17.40
N LYS A 2 10.73 15.39 -16.97
CA LYS A 2 11.62 15.70 -15.83
C LYS A 2 10.90 15.25 -14.55
N HIS A 3 11.52 14.36 -13.79
CA HIS A 3 11.00 13.87 -12.52
C HIS A 3 10.91 15.05 -11.55
N VAL A 4 9.71 15.57 -11.31
CA VAL A 4 9.48 16.57 -10.27
C VAL A 4 9.55 15.82 -8.94
N PRO A 5 10.46 16.17 -8.02
CA PRO A 5 10.55 15.50 -6.74
C PRO A 5 9.22 15.68 -6.00
N ILE A 6 8.58 14.58 -5.61
CA ILE A 6 7.40 14.64 -4.75
C ILE A 6 7.86 15.18 -3.40
N PRO A 7 7.25 16.26 -2.87
CA PRO A 7 7.55 16.73 -1.52
C PRO A 7 7.42 15.58 -0.53
N ALA A 8 8.40 15.41 0.35
CA ALA A 8 8.45 14.31 1.30
C ALA A 8 8.80 14.83 2.71
N VAL A 9 8.32 14.10 3.72
CA VAL A 9 8.52 14.44 5.13
C VAL A 9 9.39 13.37 5.78
N GLU A 10 10.40 13.78 6.52
CA GLU A 10 11.23 12.87 7.30
C GLU A 10 10.45 12.29 8.49
N LEU A 11 10.45 10.97 8.62
CA LEU A 11 9.84 10.26 9.73
C LEU A 11 10.82 10.17 10.90
N LYS A 12 10.56 10.94 11.96
CA LYS A 12 11.44 11.04 13.14
C LYS A 12 11.49 9.80 14.04
N ASN A 13 10.56 8.87 13.83
CA ASN A 13 10.41 7.66 14.64
C ASN A 13 10.44 6.38 13.79
N CYS A 14 11.00 6.43 12.58
CA CYS A 14 11.13 5.26 11.75
C CYS A 14 12.25 4.35 12.26
N ALA A 15 12.05 3.03 12.17
CA ALA A 15 13.09 2.04 12.49
C ALA A 15 14.35 2.21 11.62
N ARG A 16 14.22 2.83 10.44
CA ARG A 16 15.34 3.21 9.57
C ARG A 16 15.51 4.72 9.59
N GLU A 17 16.70 5.18 9.92
CA GLU A 17 17.05 6.60 9.87
C GLU A 17 16.87 7.20 8.47
N LYS A 18 16.62 8.51 8.42
CA LYS A 18 16.48 9.27 7.16
C LYS A 18 15.45 8.64 6.22
N THR A 19 14.36 8.12 6.78
CA THR A 19 13.23 7.63 6.00
C THR A 19 12.29 8.78 5.67
N PHE A 20 12.03 8.98 4.39
CA PHE A 20 11.16 10.04 3.89
C PHE A 20 9.85 9.45 3.37
N MET A 21 8.73 9.94 3.88
CA MET A 21 7.41 9.60 3.37
C MET A 21 6.95 10.64 2.35
N PRO A 22 6.59 10.27 1.11
CA PRO A 22 6.00 11.20 0.15
C PRO A 22 4.69 11.80 0.70
N ALA A 23 4.55 13.13 0.63
CA ALA A 23 3.42 13.86 1.19
C ALA A 23 2.08 13.41 0.58
N VAL A 24 2.08 13.08 -0.71
CA VAL A 24 0.91 12.56 -1.43
C VAL A 24 1.03 11.05 -1.62
N GLY A 25 -0.07 10.34 -1.40
CA GLY A 25 -0.15 8.90 -1.64
C GLY A 25 -1.50 8.47 -2.20
N LEU A 26 -1.50 7.30 -2.82
CA LEU A 26 -2.70 6.67 -3.36
C LEU A 26 -3.42 5.88 -2.27
N GLY A 27 -4.59 6.35 -1.85
CA GLY A 27 -5.48 5.59 -0.97
C GLY A 27 -6.21 4.47 -1.74
N THR A 28 -6.28 3.28 -1.15
CA THR A 28 -6.79 2.07 -1.84
C THR A 28 -7.98 1.41 -1.14
N GLY A 29 -8.73 2.18 -0.35
CA GLY A 29 -9.91 1.71 0.38
C GLY A 29 -11.12 1.32 -0.49
N CYS A 30 -12.27 1.14 0.15
CA CYS A 30 -13.46 0.45 -0.38
C CYS A 30 -13.86 0.76 -1.82
N SER A 31 -13.79 2.03 -2.24
CA SER A 31 -14.28 2.49 -3.55
C SER A 31 -13.51 1.94 -4.75
N VAL A 32 -12.33 1.34 -4.54
CA VAL A 32 -11.51 0.71 -5.59
C VAL A 32 -11.72 -0.81 -5.65
N GLY A 33 -12.61 -1.36 -4.80
CA GLY A 33 -13.06 -2.75 -4.85
C GLY A 33 -12.68 -3.62 -3.65
N GLY A 34 -12.27 -3.03 -2.52
CA GLY A 34 -11.53 -3.76 -1.49
C GLY A 34 -12.19 -4.07 -0.15
N CYS A 35 -13.37 -3.54 0.19
CA CYS A 35 -13.90 -3.72 1.56
C CYS A 35 -14.58 -5.07 1.84
N ASP A 36 -14.16 -6.09 1.11
CA ASP A 36 -14.35 -7.48 1.46
C ASP A 36 -13.08 -8.23 1.02
N PRO A 37 -12.20 -8.65 1.95
CA PRO A 37 -10.97 -9.36 1.59
C PRO A 37 -11.24 -10.69 0.85
N ARG A 38 -12.48 -11.21 0.90
CA ARG A 38 -12.92 -12.37 0.13
C ARG A 38 -13.26 -12.04 -1.32
N LYS A 39 -13.43 -10.76 -1.66
CA LYS A 39 -13.74 -10.27 -3.01
C LYS A 39 -12.58 -9.45 -3.55
N LEU A 40 -11.53 -10.16 -3.96
CA LEU A 40 -10.34 -9.54 -4.54
C LEU A 40 -10.71 -8.75 -5.80
N ALA A 41 -10.20 -7.52 -5.90
CA ALA A 41 -10.30 -6.67 -7.09
C ALA A 41 -8.92 -6.43 -7.73
N PRO A 42 -8.16 -7.49 -8.09
CA PRO A 42 -6.75 -7.36 -8.42
C PRO A 42 -6.51 -6.54 -9.70
N MET A 43 -7.46 -6.54 -10.65
CA MET A 43 -7.31 -5.78 -11.89
C MET A 43 -7.59 -4.28 -11.70
N ALA A 44 -8.56 -3.92 -10.86
CA ALA A 44 -8.84 -2.52 -10.53
C ALA A 44 -7.66 -1.92 -9.74
N SER A 45 -7.19 -2.65 -8.72
CA SER A 45 -6.00 -2.29 -7.95
C SER A 45 -4.76 -2.15 -8.84
N PHE A 46 -4.52 -3.11 -9.75
CA PHE A 46 -3.41 -3.05 -10.71
C PHE A 46 -3.49 -1.81 -11.59
N ASN A 47 -4.63 -1.56 -12.26
CA ASN A 47 -4.76 -0.45 -13.20
C ASN A 47 -4.56 0.90 -12.52
N MET A 48 -5.21 1.12 -11.38
CA MET A 48 -5.07 2.35 -10.60
C MET A 48 -3.62 2.54 -10.14
N SER A 49 -3.00 1.49 -9.60
CA SER A 49 -1.61 1.54 -9.11
C SER A 49 -0.62 1.80 -10.23
N PHE A 50 -0.81 1.17 -11.39
CA PHE A 50 0.06 1.34 -12.54
C PHE A 50 -0.03 2.75 -13.12
N GLN A 51 -1.22 3.34 -13.17
CA GLN A 51 -1.38 4.74 -13.58
C GLN A 51 -0.78 5.71 -12.55
N TRP A 52 -0.96 5.45 -11.25
CA TRP A 52 -0.33 6.24 -10.19
C TRP A 52 1.20 6.30 -10.35
N LEU A 53 1.84 5.15 -10.59
CA LEU A 53 3.27 5.07 -10.84
C LEU A 53 3.70 5.84 -12.10
N LYS A 54 2.91 5.75 -13.19
CA LYS A 54 3.17 6.45 -14.46
C LYS A 54 3.14 7.97 -14.32
N ILE A 55 2.24 8.51 -13.50
CA ILE A 55 2.16 9.96 -13.25
C ILE A 55 3.17 10.44 -12.20
N GLY A 56 4.06 9.57 -11.73
CA GLY A 56 5.15 9.92 -10.82
C GLY A 56 4.88 9.58 -9.36
N GLY A 57 3.70 9.05 -9.01
CA GLY A 57 3.34 8.64 -7.66
C GLY A 57 4.29 7.60 -7.07
N ARG A 58 4.55 7.69 -5.75
CA ARG A 58 5.48 6.80 -5.03
C ARG A 58 4.97 6.26 -3.71
N ARG A 59 3.93 6.85 -3.11
CA ARG A 59 3.33 6.34 -1.87
C ARG A 59 2.01 5.61 -2.13
N PHE A 60 1.84 4.46 -1.51
CA PHE A 60 0.61 3.69 -1.47
C PHE A 60 0.13 3.58 -0.03
N ASP A 61 -1.17 3.75 0.17
CA ASP A 61 -1.86 3.48 1.43
C ASP A 61 -2.86 2.34 1.24
N GLY A 62 -2.59 1.20 1.86
CA GLY A 62 -3.41 0.00 1.82
C GLY A 62 -3.66 -0.57 3.21
N ALA A 63 -4.30 -1.73 3.23
CA ALA A 63 -4.52 -2.55 4.41
C ALA A 63 -4.77 -3.99 3.94
N ASP A 64 -4.39 -4.98 4.75
CA ASP A 64 -4.66 -6.40 4.48
C ASP A 64 -6.16 -6.65 4.23
N SER A 65 -6.98 -6.03 5.08
CA SER A 65 -8.44 -5.98 4.95
C SER A 65 -9.01 -5.52 3.61
N TYR A 66 -8.21 -4.85 2.77
CA TYR A 66 -8.68 -4.31 1.50
C TYR A 66 -8.56 -5.31 0.34
N GLY A 67 -7.86 -6.44 0.48
CA GLY A 67 -7.77 -7.45 -0.60
C GLY A 67 -7.24 -6.91 -1.95
N ILE A 68 -6.48 -5.82 -1.94
CA ILE A 68 -5.98 -5.12 -3.13
C ILE A 68 -4.46 -5.25 -3.32
N GLU A 69 -3.73 -5.74 -2.31
CA GLU A 69 -2.27 -5.77 -2.29
C GLU A 69 -1.63 -6.56 -3.45
N PRO A 70 -2.19 -7.70 -3.93
CA PRO A 70 -1.66 -8.39 -5.11
C PRO A 70 -1.64 -7.51 -6.37
N GLY A 71 -2.62 -6.62 -6.54
CA GLY A 71 -2.68 -5.69 -7.66
C GLY A 71 -1.60 -4.60 -7.59
N ILE A 72 -1.36 -4.06 -6.38
CA ILE A 72 -0.27 -3.10 -6.14
C ILE A 72 1.08 -3.75 -6.44
N GLY A 73 1.33 -4.93 -5.87
CA GLY A 73 2.60 -5.65 -6.05
C GLY A 73 2.90 -5.93 -7.51
N LYS A 74 1.89 -6.39 -8.28
CA LYS A 74 2.01 -6.60 -9.72
C LYS A 74 2.30 -5.29 -10.47
N ALA A 75 1.64 -4.18 -10.12
CA ALA A 75 1.86 -2.89 -10.75
C ALA A 75 3.28 -2.36 -10.52
N ILE A 76 3.79 -2.47 -9.28
CA ILE A 76 5.17 -2.11 -8.94
C ILE A 76 6.15 -2.94 -9.77
N LYS A 77 6.00 -4.27 -9.75
CA LYS A 77 6.88 -5.17 -10.53
C LYS A 77 6.87 -4.85 -12.03
N MET A 78 5.70 -4.61 -12.60
CA MET A 78 5.56 -4.30 -14.02
C MET A 78 6.03 -2.88 -14.38
N SER A 79 6.04 -1.94 -13.44
CA SER A 79 6.47 -0.57 -13.70
C SER A 79 7.99 -0.45 -13.96
N GLY A 80 8.77 -1.43 -13.50
CA GLY A 80 10.23 -1.36 -13.52
C GLY A 80 10.84 -0.34 -12.55
N ILE A 81 10.02 0.31 -11.72
CA ILE A 81 10.50 1.26 -10.70
C ILE A 81 11.20 0.47 -9.58
N PRO A 82 12.41 0.88 -9.15
CA PRO A 82 13.12 0.26 -8.04
C PRO A 82 12.28 0.25 -6.76
N ARG A 83 12.36 -0.83 -5.98
CA ARG A 83 11.54 -1.00 -4.76
C ARG A 83 11.80 0.11 -3.75
N GLU A 84 13.04 0.57 -3.64
CA GLU A 84 13.50 1.64 -2.77
C GLU A 84 12.89 3.01 -3.07
N GLU A 85 12.37 3.22 -4.28
CA GLU A 85 11.64 4.45 -4.62
C GLU A 85 10.19 4.45 -4.12
N VAL A 86 9.65 3.29 -3.74
CA VAL A 86 8.23 3.13 -3.41
C VAL A 86 8.04 3.06 -1.89
N PHE A 87 7.12 3.88 -1.38
CA PHE A 87 6.68 3.87 0.01
C PHE A 87 5.34 3.14 0.13
N ILE A 88 5.29 2.00 0.82
CA ILE A 88 4.07 1.20 0.98
C ILE A 88 3.66 1.22 2.44
N VAL A 89 2.40 1.55 2.71
CA VAL A 89 1.76 1.41 4.02
C VAL A 89 0.71 0.32 3.93
N SER A 90 0.76 -0.64 4.85
CA SER A 90 -0.35 -1.56 5.13
C SER A 90 -0.75 -1.46 6.60
N LYS A 91 -1.88 -2.05 6.95
CA LYS A 91 -2.52 -1.96 8.26
C LYS A 91 -3.02 -3.36 8.64
N THR A 92 -2.76 -3.75 9.88
CA THR A 92 -3.36 -4.92 10.51
C THR A 92 -4.74 -4.56 11.06
N GLY A 93 -5.68 -5.49 11.01
CA GLY A 93 -7.06 -5.34 11.47
C GLY A 93 -8.07 -5.93 10.47
N PRO A 94 -9.20 -6.49 10.92
CA PRO A 94 -10.12 -7.15 10.02
C PRO A 94 -10.83 -6.16 9.09
N GLY A 95 -11.01 -6.56 7.84
CA GLY A 95 -11.91 -5.89 6.91
C GLY A 95 -13.35 -6.29 7.17
N GLY A 96 -14.16 -5.36 7.66
CA GLY A 96 -15.61 -5.49 7.67
C GLY A 96 -16.22 -6.55 8.59
N LEU A 97 -15.50 -7.12 9.59
CA LEU A 97 -16.04 -8.13 10.50
C LEU A 97 -15.59 -7.95 11.97
N PRO A 98 -16.43 -8.34 12.95
CA PRO A 98 -16.11 -8.29 14.38
C PRO A 98 -15.27 -9.52 14.78
N PHE A 99 -13.96 -9.46 14.60
CA PHE A 99 -13.04 -10.48 15.12
C PHE A 99 -12.16 -9.89 16.24
N PRO A 100 -11.76 -10.72 17.22
CA PRO A 100 -11.05 -10.25 18.41
C PRO A 100 -9.67 -9.68 18.02
N LEU A 101 -9.43 -8.44 18.42
CA LEU A 101 -8.13 -7.80 18.33
C LEU A 101 -7.28 -8.26 19.51
N GLY A 102 -6.35 -9.18 19.27
CA GLY A 102 -5.33 -9.59 20.21
C GLY A 102 -3.92 -9.49 19.62
N TYR A 103 -2.92 -9.59 20.50
CA TYR A 103 -1.50 -9.55 20.12
C TYR A 103 -1.15 -10.64 19.08
N ASN A 104 -1.67 -11.86 19.28
CA ASN A 104 -1.38 -13.00 18.42
C ASN A 104 -1.97 -12.84 17.01
N GLU A 105 -3.20 -12.34 16.92
CA GLU A 105 -3.90 -12.11 15.65
C GLU A 105 -3.20 -11.01 14.83
N THR A 106 -2.74 -9.96 15.51
CA THR A 106 -1.93 -8.90 14.89
C THR A 106 -0.63 -9.47 14.32
N VAL A 107 0.09 -10.30 15.08
CA VAL A 107 1.35 -10.93 14.64
C VAL A 107 1.12 -11.85 13.44
N GLN A 108 0.03 -12.62 13.44
CA GLN A 108 -0.33 -13.50 12.33
C GLN A 108 -0.59 -12.69 11.04
N GLN A 109 -1.34 -11.60 11.11
CA GLN A 109 -1.62 -10.75 9.94
C GLN A 109 -0.36 -10.09 9.37
N VAL A 110 0.58 -9.67 10.23
CA VAL A 110 1.87 -9.18 9.73
C VAL A 110 2.54 -10.22 8.83
N ARG A 111 2.46 -11.52 9.18
CA ARG A 111 3.03 -12.61 8.38
C ARG A 111 2.34 -12.84 7.05
N GLU A 112 1.09 -12.42 6.89
CA GLU A 112 0.35 -12.56 5.64
C GLU A 112 0.69 -11.45 4.63
N ILE A 113 1.21 -10.32 5.13
CA ILE A 113 1.63 -9.16 4.32
C ILE A 113 3.09 -9.29 3.82
N VAL A 114 3.96 -10.03 4.52
CA VAL A 114 5.39 -10.25 4.15
C VAL A 114 5.62 -11.49 3.30
#